data_AF-A0A081SGJ3-F1
#
_entry.id   AF-A0A081SGJ3-F1
#
_cell.length_a   1.000
_cell.length_b   1.000
_cell.length_c   1.000
_cell.angle_alpha   90.00
_cell.angle_beta   90.00
_cell.angle_gamma   90.00
#
_symmetry.space_group_name_H-M   'P 1'
#
loop_
_entity.id
_entity.type
_entity.pdbx_description
1 polymer ?
#
loop_
_entity_poly.entity_id
_entity_poly.type
_entity_poly.pdbx_seq_one_letter_code
_entity_poly.pdbx_strand_id
1 'polypeptide(L)'
;MQDIGSAFGLTLIALSGAVVLIVLLPILLGLKQFNRLTYAPYPLWIWGIIGTLGVIGLTLVLSQSSELHERSLRKKWPTVQGKIDSTVVVGKRGFLPIVVYRYAIDGKEYTSSAELYSPQFGGKNMRKETSERIASAFESGKDITVYYNPLEPSESCLETNLRWDMFIRLGVGLFLYVGAIGAALEHLLRKILLALTASVK
;
A
#
# COMPACT_ATOMS: atom_id res chain seq x y z
N MET A 1 14.87 6.58 9.80
CA MET A 1 13.92 5.67 9.15
C MET A 1 14.03 5.86 7.64
N GLN A 2 14.75 4.97 6.98
CA GLN A 2 15.06 5.04 5.55
C GLN A 2 13.84 4.64 4.72
N ASP A 3 13.31 5.59 3.95
CA ASP A 3 12.70 5.48 2.61
C ASP A 3 12.20 4.10 2.11
N ILE A 4 11.41 3.40 2.92
CA ILE A 4 10.78 2.12 2.56
C ILE A 4 9.87 2.29 1.32
N GLY A 5 9.24 3.46 1.17
CA GLY A 5 8.33 3.77 0.06
C GLY A 5 9.00 3.87 -1.32
N SER A 6 10.26 4.32 -1.42
CA SER A 6 10.95 4.45 -2.71
C SER A 6 11.45 3.11 -3.24
N ALA A 7 11.92 2.23 -2.35
CA ALA A 7 12.25 0.85 -2.68
C ALA A 7 11.02 0.08 -3.18
N PHE A 8 9.86 0.27 -2.53
CA PHE A 8 8.59 -0.33 -2.96
C PHE A 8 8.15 0.11 -4.35
N GLY A 9 8.25 1.41 -4.66
CA GLY A 9 7.93 1.94 -5.98
C GLY A 9 8.82 1.35 -7.08
N LEU A 10 10.12 1.21 -6.82
CA LEU A 10 11.09 0.65 -7.75
C LEU A 10 10.89 -0.84 -7.99
N THR A 11 10.60 -1.63 -6.96
CA THR A 11 10.31 -3.07 -7.11
C THR A 11 9.01 -3.32 -7.89
N LEU A 12 8.01 -2.46 -7.69
CA LEU A 12 6.71 -2.55 -8.38
C LEU A 12 6.86 -2.23 -9.89
N ILE A 13 7.64 -1.20 -10.22
CA ILE A 13 7.95 -0.83 -11.61
C ILE A 13 8.81 -1.91 -12.29
N ALA A 14 9.79 -2.47 -11.58
CA ALA A 14 10.66 -3.51 -12.13
C ALA A 14 9.90 -4.82 -12.43
N LEU A 15 9.02 -5.27 -11.52
CA LEU A 15 8.23 -6.50 -11.71
C LEU A 15 7.17 -6.34 -12.82
N SER A 16 6.49 -5.20 -12.87
CA SER A 16 5.53 -4.91 -13.96
C SER A 16 6.21 -4.80 -15.33
N GLY A 17 7.38 -4.17 -15.39
CA GLY A 17 8.21 -4.11 -16.60
C GLY A 17 8.67 -5.50 -17.06
N ALA A 18 9.08 -6.37 -16.12
CA ALA A 18 9.52 -7.73 -16.44
C ALA A 18 8.39 -8.60 -17.01
N VAL A 19 7.17 -8.51 -16.45
CA VAL A 19 6.01 -9.24 -16.97
C VAL A 19 5.64 -8.78 -18.39
N VAL A 20 5.65 -7.47 -18.64
CA VAL A 20 5.40 -6.91 -19.98
C VAL A 20 6.47 -7.36 -20.98
N LEU A 21 7.74 -7.37 -20.58
CA LEU A 21 8.83 -7.87 -21.41
C LEU A 21 8.70 -9.37 -21.70
N ILE A 22 8.37 -10.20 -20.71
CA ILE A 22 8.17 -11.65 -20.92
C ILE A 22 7.03 -11.92 -21.90
N VAL A 23 6.00 -11.06 -21.94
CA VAL A 23 4.87 -11.18 -22.87
C VAL A 23 5.19 -10.62 -24.27
N LEU A 24 5.92 -9.51 -24.36
CA LEU A 24 6.23 -8.84 -25.64
C LEU A 24 7.45 -9.41 -26.36
N LEU A 25 8.46 -9.91 -25.63
CA LEU A 25 9.71 -10.43 -26.18
C LEU A 25 9.48 -11.59 -27.17
N PRO A 26 8.61 -12.59 -26.91
CA PRO A 26 8.36 -13.68 -27.85
C PRO A 26 7.65 -13.21 -29.13
N ILE A 27 6.85 -12.13 -29.03
CA ILE A 27 6.13 -11.50 -30.15
C ILE A 27 7.12 -10.73 -31.02
N LEU A 28 8.00 -9.94 -30.42
CA LEU A 28 9.10 -9.22 -31.09
C LEU A 28 10.07 -10.18 -31.79
N LEU A 29 10.35 -11.33 -31.16
CA LEU A 29 11.24 -12.37 -31.71
C LEU A 29 10.57 -13.30 -32.74
N GLY A 30 9.27 -13.10 -33.05
CA GLY A 30 8.59 -13.85 -34.10
C GLY A 30 8.53 -15.36 -33.87
N LEU A 31 8.56 -15.82 -32.61
CA LEU A 31 8.62 -17.24 -32.28
C LEU A 31 7.34 -17.96 -32.73
N LYS A 32 7.41 -18.72 -33.83
CA LYS A 32 6.30 -19.52 -34.39
C LYS A 32 5.65 -20.49 -33.39
N GLN A 33 6.42 -20.97 -32.40
CA GLN A 33 5.93 -21.81 -31.29
C GLN A 33 4.88 -21.07 -30.42
N PHE A 34 5.07 -19.76 -30.23
CA PHE A 34 4.16 -18.89 -29.47
C PHE A 34 2.84 -18.67 -30.22
N ASN A 35 2.90 -18.66 -31.55
CA ASN A 35 1.76 -18.54 -32.44
C ASN A 35 0.93 -19.84 -32.57
N ARG A 36 1.25 -20.91 -31.81
CA ARG A 36 0.36 -22.08 -31.60
C ARG A 36 -0.43 -21.99 -30.28
N LEU A 37 0.01 -21.18 -29.31
CA LEU A 37 -0.71 -20.92 -28.06
C LEU A 37 -1.88 -19.92 -28.24
N THR A 38 -2.01 -19.34 -29.44
CA THR A 38 -2.94 -18.26 -29.85
C THR A 38 -4.36 -18.72 -30.18
N TYR A 39 -4.83 -19.87 -29.68
CA TYR A 39 -6.27 -20.18 -29.58
C TYR A 39 -6.87 -19.59 -28.30
N ALA A 40 -6.56 -18.33 -28.02
CA ALA A 40 -7.22 -17.56 -26.97
C ALA A 40 -8.15 -16.54 -27.64
N PRO A 41 -9.42 -16.41 -27.23
CA PRO A 41 -10.37 -15.46 -27.83
C PRO A 41 -9.93 -14.00 -27.67
N TYR A 42 -8.96 -13.74 -26.80
CA TYR A 42 -8.36 -12.42 -26.56
C TYR A 42 -6.87 -12.42 -26.91
N PRO A 43 -6.36 -11.31 -27.48
CA PRO A 43 -4.94 -11.18 -27.79
C PRO A 43 -4.07 -11.19 -26.51
N LEU A 44 -2.86 -11.73 -26.62
CA LEU A 44 -1.97 -12.07 -25.48
C LEU A 44 -1.59 -10.88 -24.58
N TRP A 45 -1.59 -9.66 -25.13
CA TRP A 45 -1.33 -8.45 -24.34
C TRP A 45 -2.42 -8.21 -23.28
N ILE A 46 -3.67 -8.63 -23.51
CA ILE A 46 -4.76 -8.54 -22.52
C ILE A 46 -4.46 -9.43 -21.31
N TRP A 47 -3.97 -10.66 -21.54
CA TRP A 47 -3.53 -11.55 -20.46
C TRP A 47 -2.33 -10.98 -19.70
N GLY A 48 -1.40 -10.31 -20.39
CA GLY A 48 -0.31 -9.58 -19.75
C GLY A 48 -0.80 -8.46 -18.82
N ILE A 49 -1.81 -7.70 -19.25
CA ILE A 49 -2.43 -6.65 -18.43
C ILE A 49 -3.14 -7.26 -17.22
N ILE A 50 -3.96 -8.30 -17.42
CA ILE A 50 -4.69 -8.98 -16.33
C ILE A 50 -3.72 -9.54 -15.29
N GLY A 51 -2.65 -10.21 -15.74
CA GLY A 51 -1.61 -10.73 -14.84
C GLY A 51 -0.92 -9.62 -14.06
N THR A 52 -0.56 -8.51 -14.72
CA THR A 52 0.06 -7.34 -14.07
C THR A 52 -0.87 -6.72 -13.02
N LEU A 53 -2.15 -6.54 -13.33
CA LEU A 53 -3.15 -6.05 -12.39
C LEU A 53 -3.33 -7.00 -11.19
N GLY A 54 -3.30 -8.31 -11.42
CA GLY A 54 -3.33 -9.31 -10.35
C GLY A 54 -2.14 -9.21 -9.41
N VAL A 55 -0.91 -9.06 -9.95
CA VAL A 55 0.31 -8.87 -9.14
C VAL A 55 0.27 -7.56 -8.34
N ILE A 56 -0.22 -6.48 -8.96
CA ILE A 56 -0.44 -5.20 -8.26
C ILE A 56 -1.43 -5.39 -7.12
N GLY A 57 -2.56 -6.07 -7.38
CA GLY A 57 -3.57 -6.37 -6.39
C GLY A 57 -3.02 -7.18 -5.21
N LEU A 58 -2.26 -8.24 -5.48
CA LEU A 58 -1.62 -9.07 -4.46
C LEU A 58 -0.64 -8.27 -3.60
N THR A 59 0.19 -7.44 -4.23
CA THR A 59 1.18 -6.61 -3.52
C THR A 59 0.49 -5.65 -2.56
N LEU A 60 -0.58 -4.99 -3.01
CA LEU A 60 -1.37 -4.09 -2.16
C LEU A 60 -1.99 -4.81 -0.96
N VAL A 61 -2.48 -6.04 -1.14
CA VAL A 61 -3.06 -6.84 -0.06
C VAL A 61 -1.99 -7.24 0.97
N LEU A 62 -0.82 -7.68 0.51
CA LEU A 62 0.27 -8.11 1.39
C LEU A 62 0.87 -6.95 2.19
N SER A 63 1.09 -5.78 1.59
CA SER A 63 1.66 -4.64 2.31
C SER A 63 0.69 -4.07 3.35
N GLN A 64 -0.61 -4.05 3.03
CA GLN A 64 -1.63 -3.55 3.95
C GLN A 64 -1.88 -4.50 5.12
N SER A 65 -1.76 -5.83 4.92
CA SER A 65 -2.00 -6.79 5.99
C SER A 65 -0.93 -6.73 7.08
N SER A 66 0.35 -6.53 6.72
CA SER A 66 1.43 -6.31 7.69
C SER A 66 1.22 -5.03 8.50
N GLU A 67 0.85 -3.92 7.84
CA GLU A 67 0.57 -2.67 8.54
C GLU A 67 -0.59 -2.81 9.52
N LEU A 68 -1.68 -3.47 9.12
CA LEU A 68 -2.85 -3.68 9.98
C LEU A 68 -2.57 -4.60 11.17
N HIS A 69 -1.71 -5.59 10.99
CA HIS A 69 -1.27 -6.46 12.08
C HIS A 69 -0.51 -5.64 13.13
N GLU A 70 0.47 -4.86 12.71
CA GLU A 70 1.22 -3.99 13.61
C GLU A 70 0.33 -2.94 14.29
N ARG A 71 -0.54 -2.26 13.52
CA ARG A 71 -1.50 -1.27 14.06
C ARG A 71 -2.41 -1.89 15.12
N SER A 72 -2.80 -3.15 14.94
CA SER A 72 -3.67 -3.86 15.88
C SER A 72 -2.96 -4.19 17.19
N LEU A 73 -1.66 -4.50 17.14
CA LEU A 73 -0.83 -4.67 18.33
C LEU A 73 -0.69 -3.34 19.10
N ARG A 74 -0.58 -2.22 18.38
CA ARG A 74 -0.50 -0.87 18.97
C ARG A 74 -1.77 -0.41 19.70
N LYS A 75 -2.93 -1.01 19.43
CA LYS A 75 -4.18 -0.67 20.16
C LYS A 75 -4.11 -0.98 21.66
N LYS A 76 -3.23 -1.91 22.06
CA LYS A 76 -3.06 -2.31 23.46
C LYS A 76 -1.95 -1.54 24.17
N TRP A 77 -1.31 -0.59 23.49
CA TRP A 77 -0.23 0.16 24.07
C TRP A 77 -0.74 1.08 25.20
N PRO A 78 -0.03 1.16 26.33
CA PRO A 78 -0.32 2.11 27.38
C PRO A 78 -0.14 3.55 26.88
N THR A 79 -0.80 4.49 27.56
CA THR A 79 -0.78 5.91 27.24
C THR A 79 -0.06 6.72 28.30
N VAL A 80 0.56 7.82 27.87
CA VAL A 80 1.20 8.80 28.73
C VAL A 80 0.94 10.21 28.21
N GLN A 81 0.94 11.20 29.09
CA GLN A 81 0.86 12.61 28.68
C GLN A 81 2.23 13.08 28.19
N GLY A 82 2.23 13.74 27.04
CA GLY A 82 3.40 14.36 26.43
C GLY A 82 3.10 15.78 25.99
N LYS A 83 4.14 16.47 25.52
CA LYS A 83 4.06 17.84 25.00
C LYS A 83 4.65 17.91 23.61
N ILE A 84 4.02 18.72 22.76
CA ILE A 84 4.51 18.98 21.42
C ILE A 84 5.67 19.97 21.48
N ASP A 85 6.77 19.65 20.82
CA ASP A 85 7.89 20.57 20.64
C ASP A 85 7.72 21.39 19.37
N SER A 86 7.48 20.71 18.24
CA SER A 86 7.35 21.37 16.94
C SER A 86 6.53 20.53 15.99
N THR A 87 5.91 21.20 15.02
CA THR A 87 5.14 20.55 13.95
C THR A 87 5.56 21.15 12.62
N VAL A 88 5.89 20.28 11.65
CA VAL A 88 6.39 20.67 10.34
C VAL A 88 5.63 19.91 9.27
N VAL A 89 5.18 20.61 8.22
CA VAL A 89 4.59 19.97 7.04
C VAL A 89 5.70 19.74 6.00
N VAL A 90 5.97 18.48 5.68
CA VAL A 90 6.98 18.08 4.68
C VAL A 90 6.33 17.58 3.39
N GLY A 91 7.06 17.75 2.28
CA GLY A 91 6.72 17.21 0.97
C GLY A 91 6.25 18.25 -0.06
N LYS A 92 6.51 17.97 -1.34
CA LYS A 92 6.20 18.88 -2.47
C LYS A 92 4.92 18.50 -3.22
N ARG A 93 4.56 17.22 -3.16
CA ARG A 93 3.40 16.63 -3.85
C ARG A 93 2.43 15.95 -2.90
N GLY A 94 2.90 15.23 -1.88
CA GLY A 94 2.10 14.83 -0.72
C GLY A 94 2.56 15.68 0.46
N PHE A 95 1.65 16.43 1.08
CA PHE A 95 1.97 17.24 2.24
C PHE A 95 1.68 16.40 3.48
N LEU A 96 2.71 16.06 4.25
CA LEU A 96 2.58 15.26 5.47
C LEU A 96 2.95 16.12 6.68
N PRO A 97 2.03 16.33 7.63
CA PRO A 97 2.36 16.94 8.91
C PRO A 97 3.13 15.94 9.77
N ILE A 98 4.31 16.34 10.22
CA ILE A 98 5.13 15.61 11.19
C ILE A 98 5.14 16.41 12.48
N VAL A 99 4.80 15.75 13.58
CA VAL A 99 4.84 16.32 14.93
C VAL A 99 6.01 15.71 15.67
N VAL A 100 6.86 16.55 16.27
CA VAL A 100 7.91 16.18 17.21
C VAL A 100 7.41 16.48 18.61
N TYR A 101 7.52 15.51 19.50
CA TYR A 101 6.98 15.59 20.84
C TYR A 101 7.87 14.89 21.86
N ARG A 102 7.71 15.31 23.12
CA ARG A 102 8.40 14.75 24.28
C ARG A 102 7.40 14.18 25.28
N TYR A 103 7.81 13.12 25.96
CA TYR A 103 7.04 12.46 27.00
C TYR A 103 7.99 11.86 28.03
N ALA A 104 7.50 11.66 29.25
CA ALA A 104 8.30 11.10 30.35
C ALA A 104 7.66 9.81 30.86
N ILE A 105 8.47 8.76 30.99
CA ILE A 105 8.07 7.47 31.55
C ILE A 105 9.01 7.18 32.72
N ASP A 106 8.44 6.96 33.90
CA ASP A 106 9.19 6.69 35.14
C ASP A 106 10.34 7.69 35.41
N GLY A 107 10.10 8.97 35.11
CA GLY A 107 11.08 10.06 35.31
C GLY A 107 12.16 10.18 34.22
N LYS A 108 12.13 9.33 33.17
CA LYS A 108 13.02 9.43 32.01
C LYS A 108 12.30 10.09 30.84
N GLU A 109 12.90 11.16 30.30
CA GLU A 109 12.38 11.85 29.11
C GLU A 109 12.75 11.10 27.82
N TYR A 110 11.79 11.06 26.91
CA TYR A 110 11.91 10.51 25.57
C TYR A 110 11.40 11.54 24.56
N THR A 111 12.06 11.61 23.41
CA THR A 111 11.67 12.44 22.27
C THR A 111 11.37 11.54 21.09
N SER A 112 10.24 11.77 20.44
CA SER A 112 9.82 11.01 19.26
C SER A 112 9.15 11.92 18.24
N SER A 113 8.93 11.39 17.04
CA SER A 113 8.17 12.05 16.01
C SER A 113 7.08 11.11 15.47
N ALA A 114 5.94 11.70 15.09
CA ALA A 114 4.84 10.98 14.49
C ALA A 114 4.37 11.71 13.23
N GLU A 115 4.16 10.93 12.18
CA GLU A 115 3.45 11.39 10.99
C GLU A 115 1.95 11.43 11.30
N LEU A 116 1.37 12.62 11.23
CA LEU A 116 -0.07 12.76 11.32
C LEU A 116 -0.71 12.34 10.01
N TYR A 117 -1.89 11.75 10.12
CA TYR A 117 -2.65 11.48 8.92
C TYR A 117 -3.12 12.79 8.27
N SER A 118 -2.79 12.97 6.99
CA SER A 118 -3.39 13.98 6.12
C SER A 118 -3.96 13.33 4.85
N PRO A 119 -5.26 13.53 4.53
CA PRO A 119 -5.84 13.07 3.27
C PRO A 119 -5.11 13.65 2.05
N GLN A 120 -4.69 12.77 1.13
CA GLN A 120 -3.95 13.17 -0.08
C GLN A 120 -4.82 13.19 -1.34
N PHE A 121 -6.13 13.35 -1.20
CA PHE A 121 -7.07 13.44 -2.32
C PHE A 121 -7.29 14.89 -2.76
N GLY A 122 -7.61 15.10 -4.04
CA GLY A 122 -7.90 16.42 -4.60
C GLY A 122 -6.67 17.20 -5.10
N GLY A 123 -6.89 18.48 -5.43
CA GLY A 123 -5.87 19.36 -6.00
C GLY A 123 -4.69 19.65 -5.05
N LYS A 124 -3.54 20.06 -5.58
CA LYS A 124 -2.33 20.35 -4.78
C LYS A 124 -2.58 21.36 -3.64
N ASN A 125 -3.31 22.44 -3.93
CA ASN A 125 -3.57 23.50 -2.95
C ASN A 125 -4.46 23.00 -1.82
N MET A 126 -5.52 22.25 -2.14
CA MET A 126 -6.41 21.65 -1.16
C MET A 126 -5.63 20.74 -0.19
N ARG A 127 -4.78 19.86 -0.72
CA ARG A 127 -3.97 18.93 0.09
C ARG A 127 -2.99 19.67 1.00
N LYS A 128 -2.41 20.76 0.51
CA LYS A 128 -1.54 21.63 1.32
C LYS A 128 -2.32 22.24 2.47
N GLU A 129 -3.42 22.90 2.17
CA GLU A 129 -4.27 23.57 3.16
C GLU A 129 -4.82 22.60 4.22
N THR A 130 -5.27 21.41 3.80
CA THR A 130 -5.71 20.36 4.73
C THR A 130 -4.57 19.94 5.66
N SER A 131 -3.36 19.77 5.15
CA SER A 131 -2.21 19.36 5.96
C SER A 131 -1.76 20.45 6.91
N GLU A 132 -1.80 21.70 6.49
CA GLU A 132 -1.51 22.87 7.33
C GLU A 132 -2.57 23.05 8.42
N ARG A 133 -3.85 22.85 8.11
CA ARG A 133 -4.95 22.86 9.10
C ARG A 133 -4.79 21.76 10.14
N ILE A 134 -4.34 20.58 9.72
CA ILE A 134 -4.06 19.47 10.65
C ILE A 134 -2.85 19.84 11.52
N ALA A 135 -1.77 20.36 10.92
CA ALA A 135 -0.60 20.82 11.65
C ALA A 135 -0.92 21.90 12.70
N SER A 136 -1.81 22.85 12.38
CA SER A 136 -2.22 23.91 13.31
C SER A 136 -3.03 23.39 14.50
N ALA A 137 -3.60 22.19 14.43
CA ALA A 137 -4.22 21.57 15.61
C ALA A 137 -3.16 21.08 16.63
N PHE A 138 -1.89 20.98 16.22
CA PHE A 138 -0.76 20.43 16.97
C PHE A 138 0.32 21.50 17.14
N GLU A 139 -0.01 22.59 17.82
CA GLU A 139 0.94 23.67 18.12
C GLU A 139 1.91 23.29 19.25
N SER A 140 3.08 23.93 19.26
CA SER A 140 4.10 23.75 20.29
C SER A 140 3.53 24.06 21.68
N GLY A 141 3.91 23.25 22.67
CA GLY A 141 3.49 23.39 24.06
C GLY A 141 2.12 22.79 24.41
N LYS A 142 1.36 22.32 23.41
CA LYS A 142 0.08 21.64 23.65
C LYS A 142 0.28 20.25 24.27
N ASP A 143 -0.56 19.91 25.23
CA ASP A 143 -0.59 18.59 25.84
C ASP A 143 -1.25 17.58 24.88
N ILE A 144 -0.64 16.40 24.76
CA ILE A 144 -1.07 15.31 23.89
C ILE A 144 -0.97 13.97 24.59
N THR A 145 -1.83 13.04 24.17
CA THR A 145 -1.75 11.65 24.62
C THR A 145 -0.88 10.85 23.66
N VAL A 146 0.20 10.27 24.20
CA VAL A 146 1.16 9.45 23.46
C VAL A 146 0.94 8.00 23.82
N TYR A 147 0.83 7.13 22.81
CA TYR A 147 0.86 5.67 22.99
C TYR A 147 2.29 5.19 22.82
N TYR A 148 2.82 4.44 23.78
CA TYR A 148 4.21 3.97 23.76
C TYR A 148 4.28 2.44 23.85
N ASN A 149 5.33 1.86 23.27
CA ASN A 149 5.60 0.43 23.40
C ASN A 149 6.20 0.14 24.80
N PRO A 150 5.55 -0.69 25.65
CA PRO A 150 6.05 -0.97 27.00
C PRO A 150 7.34 -1.80 27.00
N LEU A 151 7.64 -2.52 25.91
CA LEU A 151 8.88 -3.29 25.77
C LEU A 151 10.03 -2.41 25.27
N GLU A 152 9.72 -1.36 24.50
CA GLU A 152 10.69 -0.42 23.95
C GLU A 152 10.14 1.02 24.01
N PRO A 153 10.31 1.74 25.14
CA PRO A 153 9.66 3.03 25.36
C PRO A 153 10.04 4.15 24.39
N SER A 154 11.08 3.98 23.57
CA SER A 154 11.42 4.90 22.48
C SER A 154 10.44 4.83 21.30
N GLU A 155 9.75 3.70 21.11
CA GLU A 155 8.75 3.53 20.08
C GLU A 155 7.40 4.10 20.55
N SER A 156 6.84 5.03 19.79
CA SER A 156 5.63 5.74 20.18
C SER A 156 4.81 6.21 18.97
N CYS A 157 3.51 6.38 19.17
CA CYS A 157 2.58 6.89 18.16
C CYS A 157 1.48 7.75 18.79
N LEU A 158 0.95 8.70 18.02
CA LEU A 158 -0.15 9.58 18.44
C LEU A 158 -1.54 9.02 18.07
N GLU A 159 -1.62 8.18 17.03
CA GLU A 159 -2.88 7.61 16.54
C GLU A 159 -2.76 6.10 16.36
N THR A 160 -3.64 5.35 17.02
CA THR A 160 -3.73 3.88 16.92
C THR A 160 -4.94 3.41 16.10
N ASN A 161 -5.80 4.33 15.67
CA ASN A 161 -7.05 3.99 15.00
C ASN A 161 -6.83 3.44 13.58
N LEU A 162 -7.63 2.42 13.25
CA LEU A 162 -7.74 1.89 11.89
C LEU A 162 -8.54 2.87 11.05
N ARG A 163 -8.03 3.19 9.86
CA ARG A 163 -8.58 4.26 9.03
C ARG A 163 -9.35 3.70 7.84
N TRP A 164 -10.41 4.39 7.41
CA TRP A 164 -11.30 3.95 6.33
C TRP A 164 -10.61 3.75 4.98
N ASP A 165 -9.63 4.59 4.66
CA ASP A 165 -8.86 4.47 3.42
C ASP A 165 -8.01 3.19 3.35
N MET A 166 -7.63 2.62 4.51
CA MET A 166 -6.92 1.34 4.55
C MET A 166 -7.81 0.20 4.03
N PHE A 167 -9.09 0.22 4.41
CA PHE A 167 -10.09 -0.74 3.94
C PHE A 167 -10.38 -0.56 2.45
N ILE A 168 -10.44 0.68 1.95
CA ILE A 168 -10.61 0.95 0.52
C ILE A 168 -9.43 0.39 -0.28
N ARG A 169 -8.18 0.66 0.15
CA ARG A 169 -6.99 0.13 -0.52
C ARG A 169 -6.96 -1.39 -0.54
N LEU A 170 -7.31 -2.03 0.58
CA LEU A 170 -7.46 -3.48 0.65
C LEU A 170 -8.54 -4.01 -0.30
N GLY A 171 -9.70 -3.36 -0.32
CA GLY A 171 -10.82 -3.75 -1.19
C GLY A 171 -10.44 -3.67 -2.67
N VAL A 172 -9.75 -2.61 -3.07
CA VAL A 172 -9.24 -2.45 -4.45
C VAL A 172 -8.20 -3.53 -4.76
N GLY A 173 -7.24 -3.78 -3.86
CA GLY A 173 -6.23 -4.82 -4.06
C GLY A 173 -6.84 -6.21 -4.22
N LEU A 174 -7.80 -6.56 -3.36
CA LEU A 174 -8.52 -7.83 -3.42
C LEU A 174 -9.34 -7.97 -4.71
N PHE A 175 -10.05 -6.91 -5.10
CA PHE A 175 -10.83 -6.89 -6.33
C PHE A 175 -9.96 -7.15 -7.56
N LEU A 176 -8.81 -6.49 -7.67
CA LEU A 176 -7.86 -6.70 -8.78
C LEU A 176 -7.29 -8.12 -8.78
N TYR A 177 -6.92 -8.64 -7.61
CA TYR A 177 -6.34 -9.98 -7.49
C TYR A 177 -7.35 -11.08 -7.82
N VAL A 178 -8.55 -11.04 -7.21
CA VAL A 178 -9.62 -12.03 -7.44
C VAL A 178 -10.12 -11.93 -8.88
N GLY A 179 -10.25 -10.73 -9.44
CA GLY A 179 -10.63 -10.55 -10.84
C GLY A 179 -9.62 -11.19 -11.81
N ALA A 180 -8.32 -11.03 -11.55
CA ALA A 180 -7.28 -11.65 -12.37
C ALA A 180 -7.29 -13.18 -12.29
N ILE A 181 -7.47 -13.75 -11.08
CA ILE A 181 -7.59 -15.20 -10.89
C ILE A 181 -8.86 -15.73 -11.55
N GLY A 182 -9.99 -15.05 -11.36
CA GLY A 182 -11.28 -15.44 -11.93
C GLY A 182 -11.22 -15.51 -13.46
N ALA A 183 -10.63 -14.49 -14.09
CA ALA A 183 -10.43 -14.50 -15.55
C ALA A 183 -9.54 -15.67 -16.00
N ALA A 184 -8.41 -15.91 -15.30
CA ALA A 184 -7.52 -17.03 -15.62
C ALA A 184 -8.22 -18.40 -15.46
N LEU A 185 -9.02 -18.56 -14.41
CA LEU A 185 -9.78 -19.78 -14.14
C LEU A 185 -10.85 -20.02 -15.19
N GLU A 186 -11.62 -19.00 -15.56
CA GLU A 186 -12.65 -19.09 -16.60
C GLU A 186 -12.03 -19.55 -17.94
N HIS A 187 -10.87 -18.99 -18.31
CA HIS A 187 -10.17 -19.38 -19.53
C HIS A 187 -9.65 -20.82 -19.49
N LEU A 188 -9.13 -21.26 -18.35
CA LEU A 188 -8.70 -22.66 -18.16
C LEU A 188 -9.89 -23.62 -18.29
N LEU A 189 -11.02 -23.30 -17.64
CA LEU A 189 -12.24 -24.11 -17.69
C LEU A 189 -12.78 -24.22 -19.13
N ARG A 190 -12.83 -23.11 -19.87
CA ARG A 190 -13.25 -23.12 -21.29
C ARG A 190 -12.35 -24.01 -22.14
N LYS A 191 -11.03 -23.96 -21.93
CA LYS A 191 -10.08 -24.84 -22.65
C LYS A 191 -10.30 -26.31 -22.34
N ILE A 192 -10.49 -26.65 -21.07
CA ILE A 192 -10.75 -28.03 -20.65
C ILE A 192 -12.07 -28.54 -21.25
N LEU A 193 -13.13 -27.74 -21.17
CA LEU A 193 -14.45 -28.09 -21.73
C LEU A 193 -14.35 -28.38 -23.24
N LEU A 194 -13.67 -27.50 -23.99
CA LEU A 194 -13.46 -27.69 -25.43
C LEU A 194 -12.66 -28.97 -25.73
N ALA A 195 -11.60 -29.24 -24.96
CA ALA A 195 -10.80 -30.47 -25.12
C ALA A 195 -11.62 -31.74 -24.84
N LEU A 196 -12.46 -31.73 -23.82
CA LEU A 196 -13.37 -32.85 -23.51
C LEU A 196 -14.39 -33.06 -24.63
N THR A 197 -15.01 -32.00 -25.15
CA THR A 197 -15.96 -32.12 -26.28
C THR A 197 -15.30 -32.60 -27.59
N ALA A 198 -14.03 -32.27 -27.81
CA ALA A 198 -13.27 -32.72 -28.96
C ALA A 198 -12.84 -34.19 -28.85
N SER A 199 -12.64 -34.71 -27.64
CA SER A 199 -12.27 -36.12 -27.39
C SER A 199 -13.45 -37.11 -27.50
N VAL A 200 -14.69 -36.60 -27.46
CA VAL A 200 -15.92 -37.41 -27.53
C VAL A 200 -16.44 -37.56 -28.97
N LYS A 201 -15.91 -36.77 -29.91
CA LYS A 201 -16.20 -36.84 -31.35
C LYS A 201 -15.18 -37.69 -32.09
#